data_AF-A0A2V9MNP1-F1
#
_entry.id   AF-A0A2V9MNP1-F1
#
_cell.length_a   1.000
_cell.length_b   1.000
_cell.length_c   1.000
_cell.angle_alpha   90.00
_cell.angle_beta   90.00
_cell.angle_gamma   90.00
#
_symmetry.space_group_name_H-M   'P 1'
#
loop_
_entity.id
_entity.type
_entity.pdbx_description
1 polymer ?
#
loop_
_entity_poly.entity_id
_entity_poly.type
_entity_poly.pdbx_seq_one_letter_code
_entity_poly.pdbx_strand_id
1 'polypeptide(L)'
;MVRRGLWVARTERLWQDAFINQHYQVFLSLWAIILDERDRFPELVDSDVQMTLDALIQTYETLEKGIYYTSSPTSTIQKNLYRALKSFLETSDKELDVSHNRLNTSTILDCLRFQKELAATIVLPRPKSRAFLDHLEEMYSHSASTLKEQPKIILP
;
A
#
# COMPACT_ATOMS: atom_id res chain seq x y z
N MET A 1 -14.81 -31.46 -1.24
CA MET A 1 -14.38 -30.72 -0.04
C MET A 1 -13.80 -29.38 -0.49
N VAL A 2 -14.67 -28.40 -0.75
CA VAL A 2 -14.27 -27.07 -1.26
C VAL A 2 -13.67 -26.29 -0.10
N ARG A 3 -12.37 -25.99 -0.15
CA ARG A 3 -11.75 -25.09 0.81
C ARG A 3 -12.43 -23.73 0.66
N ARG A 4 -13.21 -23.33 1.66
CA ARG A 4 -13.61 -21.93 1.87
C ARG A 4 -12.32 -21.12 1.86
N GLY A 5 -11.98 -20.50 0.73
CA GLY A 5 -10.98 -19.44 0.72
C GLY A 5 -11.40 -18.42 1.77
N LEU A 6 -10.44 -17.88 2.52
CA LEU A 6 -10.68 -16.73 3.37
C LEU A 6 -11.30 -15.66 2.48
N TRP A 7 -12.61 -15.48 2.57
CA TRP A 7 -13.28 -14.32 2.00
C TRP A 7 -12.82 -13.15 2.86
N VAL A 8 -11.74 -12.49 2.46
CA VAL A 8 -11.51 -11.13 2.93
C VAL A 8 -12.72 -10.35 2.45
N ALA A 9 -13.55 -9.89 3.39
CA ALA A 9 -14.74 -9.14 3.07
C ALA A 9 -14.30 -7.92 2.25
N ARG A 10 -14.66 -7.92 0.96
CA ARG A 10 -14.35 -6.82 0.07
C ARG A 10 -15.14 -5.61 0.53
N THR A 11 -14.47 -4.51 0.86
CA THR A 11 -15.14 -3.26 1.16
C THR A 11 -15.51 -2.60 -0.16
N GLU A 12 -16.74 -2.82 -0.65
CA GLU A 12 -17.16 -2.45 -2.02
C GLU A 12 -16.82 -1.01 -2.41
N ARG A 13 -16.99 -0.04 -1.50
CA ARG A 13 -16.68 1.37 -1.77
C ARG A 13 -15.20 1.62 -2.13
N LEU A 14 -14.27 0.79 -1.64
CA LEU A 14 -12.84 0.92 -1.92
C LEU A 14 -12.47 0.42 -3.32
N TRP A 15 -13.33 -0.41 -3.93
CA TRP A 15 -13.12 -0.96 -5.26
C TRP A 15 -13.84 -0.19 -6.36
N GLN A 16 -14.44 0.96 -6.02
CA GLN A 16 -15.03 1.87 -7.00
C GLN A 16 -13.94 2.66 -7.71
N ASP A 17 -14.07 2.85 -9.02
CA ASP A 17 -13.13 3.63 -9.83
C ASP A 17 -12.93 5.04 -9.27
N ALA A 18 -13.96 5.65 -8.70
CA ALA A 18 -13.87 6.97 -8.08
C ALA A 18 -12.83 7.01 -6.94
N PHE A 19 -12.88 6.04 -6.02
CA PHE A 19 -11.92 5.95 -4.92
C PHE A 19 -10.51 5.62 -5.45
N ILE A 20 -10.41 4.66 -6.38
CA ILE A 20 -9.13 4.24 -6.95
C ILE A 20 -8.45 5.42 -7.65
N ASN A 21 -9.17 6.14 -8.50
CA ASN A 21 -8.64 7.28 -9.26
C ASN A 21 -8.27 8.46 -8.34
N GLN A 22 -9.11 8.74 -7.33
CA GLN A 22 -8.85 9.81 -6.36
C GLN A 22 -7.56 9.57 -5.57
N HIS A 23 -7.27 8.32 -5.21
CA HIS A 23 -6.12 7.96 -4.37
C HIS A 23 -4.97 7.30 -5.13
N TYR A 24 -5.02 7.33 -6.47
CA TYR A 24 -4.06 6.64 -7.33
C TYR A 24 -2.59 7.03 -7.05
N GLN A 25 -2.29 8.31 -6.82
CA GLN A 25 -0.94 8.77 -6.47
C GLN A 25 -0.43 8.20 -5.14
N VAL A 26 -1.34 8.00 -4.17
CA VAL A 26 -1.01 7.35 -2.89
C VAL A 26 -0.67 5.89 -3.15
N PHE A 27 -1.45 5.19 -3.98
CA PHE A 27 -1.17 3.80 -4.33
C PHE A 27 0.15 3.64 -5.06
N LEU A 28 0.45 4.48 -6.05
CA LEU A 28 1.74 4.47 -6.75
C LEU A 28 2.91 4.65 -5.79
N SER A 29 2.80 5.57 -4.83
CA SER A 29 3.84 5.81 -3.84
C SER A 29 4.02 4.63 -2.88
N LEU A 30 2.92 4.03 -2.41
CA LEU A 30 2.97 2.82 -1.59
C LEU A 30 3.60 1.64 -2.35
N TRP A 31 3.24 1.44 -3.62
CA TRP A 31 3.81 0.38 -4.46
C TRP A 31 5.30 0.60 -4.70
N ALA A 32 5.72 1.84 -5.01
CA ALA A 32 7.13 2.18 -5.18
C ALA A 32 7.96 1.85 -3.93
N ILE A 33 7.45 2.17 -2.74
CA ILE A 33 8.13 1.86 -1.47
C ILE A 33 8.23 0.35 -1.24
N ILE A 34 7.15 -0.40 -1.51
CA ILE A 34 7.17 -1.87 -1.38
C ILE A 34 8.21 -2.49 -2.34
N LEU A 35 8.31 -1.97 -3.56
CA LEU A 35 9.26 -2.45 -4.56
C LEU A 35 10.71 -2.06 -4.23
N ASP A 36 10.97 -0.84 -3.74
CA ASP A 36 12.30 -0.45 -3.25
C ASP A 36 12.75 -1.34 -2.08
N GLU A 37 11.84 -1.67 -1.16
CA GLU A 37 12.14 -2.60 -0.07
C GLU A 37 12.35 -4.04 -0.57
N ARG A 38 11.64 -4.46 -1.63
CA ARG A 38 11.89 -5.76 -2.31
C ARG A 38 13.30 -5.83 -2.89
N ASP A 39 13.78 -4.75 -3.50
CA ASP A 39 15.11 -4.68 -4.09
C ASP A 39 16.21 -4.70 -3.01
N ARG A 40 15.95 -4.03 -1.87
CA ARG A 40 16.87 -4.01 -0.71
C ARG A 40 16.89 -5.32 0.06
N PHE A 41 15.75 -6.00 0.15
CA PHE A 41 15.57 -7.25 0.88
C PHE A 41 15.05 -8.33 -0.08
N PRO A 42 15.93 -9.00 -0.83
CA PRO A 42 15.54 -10.01 -1.80
C PRO A 42 14.80 -11.19 -1.21
N GLU A 43 14.78 -11.36 0.11
CA GLU A 43 14.01 -12.36 0.86
C GLU A 43 12.57 -11.94 1.21
N LEU A 44 12.20 -10.68 1.00
CA LEU A 44 10.84 -10.16 1.22
C LEU A 44 9.81 -11.01 0.45
N VAL A 45 8.73 -11.36 1.14
CA VAL A 45 7.62 -12.16 0.57
C VAL A 45 6.27 -11.53 0.85
N ASP A 46 5.26 -11.99 0.14
CA ASP A 46 3.88 -11.47 0.24
C ASP A 46 3.35 -11.46 1.69
N SER A 47 3.71 -12.45 2.51
CA SER A 47 3.28 -12.51 3.91
C SER A 47 3.88 -11.40 4.78
N ASP A 48 5.11 -10.97 4.49
CA ASP A 48 5.72 -9.85 5.22
C ASP A 48 4.98 -8.54 4.91
N VAL A 49 4.57 -8.36 3.65
CA VAL A 49 3.78 -7.20 3.23
C VAL A 49 2.42 -7.21 3.91
N GLN A 50 1.70 -8.33 3.91
CA GLN A 50 0.40 -8.45 4.58
C GLN A 50 0.50 -8.17 6.09
N MET A 51 1.48 -8.76 6.78
CA MET A 51 1.70 -8.51 8.22
C MET A 51 2.04 -7.05 8.51
N THR A 52 2.79 -6.40 7.60
CA THR A 52 3.15 -4.99 7.74
C THR A 52 1.93 -4.07 7.52
N LEU A 53 1.09 -4.36 6.52
CA LEU A 53 -0.16 -3.65 6.30
C LEU A 53 -1.10 -3.80 7.50
N ASP A 54 -1.19 -5.00 8.08
CA ASP A 54 -1.97 -5.25 9.30
C ASP A 54 -1.50 -4.42 10.48
N ALA A 55 -0.18 -4.38 10.70
CA ALA A 55 0.43 -3.57 11.74
C ALA A 55 0.14 -2.07 11.56
N LEU A 56 0.21 -1.56 10.33
CA LEU A 56 -0.10 -0.16 10.02
C LEU A 56 -1.59 0.14 10.24
N ILE A 57 -2.49 -0.71 9.72
CA ILE A 57 -3.95 -0.56 9.92
C ILE A 57 -4.26 -0.49 11.42
N GLN A 58 -3.75 -1.43 12.21
CA GLN A 58 -3.94 -1.41 13.67
C GLN A 58 -3.42 -0.11 14.30
N THR A 59 -2.23 0.34 13.88
CA THR A 59 -1.64 1.60 14.38
C THR A 59 -2.59 2.78 14.12
N TYR A 60 -3.05 2.97 12.88
CA TYR A 60 -3.92 4.09 12.52
C TYR A 60 -5.35 3.95 13.10
N GLU A 61 -5.86 2.74 13.30
CA GLU A 61 -7.13 2.51 14.02
C GLU A 61 -7.04 2.93 15.49
N THR A 62 -5.89 2.69 16.13
CA THR A 62 -5.68 3.16 17.51
C THR A 62 -5.52 4.67 17.58
N LEU A 63 -4.82 5.28 16.62
CA LEU A 63 -4.69 6.74 16.52
C LEU A 63 -6.04 7.43 16.33
N GLU A 64 -6.94 6.86 15.50
CA GLU A 64 -8.31 7.36 15.33
C GLU A 64 -9.09 7.35 16.66
N LYS A 65 -8.83 6.35 17.52
CA LYS A 65 -9.45 6.21 18.85
C LYS A 65 -8.74 7.00 19.95
N GLY A 66 -7.68 7.76 19.62
CA GLY A 66 -6.89 8.52 20.58
C GLY A 66 -5.95 7.69 21.46
N ILE A 67 -5.68 6.43 21.07
CA ILE A 67 -4.82 5.50 21.82
C ILE A 67 -3.52 5.30 21.05
N TYR A 68 -2.37 5.54 21.68
CA TYR A 68 -1.06 5.48 21.03
C TYR A 68 -0.45 4.07 21.16
N TYR A 69 -0.93 3.09 20.40
CA TYR A 69 -0.27 1.78 20.31
C TYR A 69 0.39 1.60 18.95
N THR A 70 1.68 1.22 18.96
CA THR A 70 2.40 0.79 17.77
C THR A 70 2.51 -0.73 17.78
N SER A 71 1.77 -1.41 16.91
CA SER A 71 1.96 -2.84 16.66
C SER A 71 3.23 -3.01 15.82
N SER A 72 4.41 -2.88 16.43
CA SER A 72 5.66 -3.02 15.68
C SER A 72 5.88 -4.48 15.27
N PRO A 73 6.13 -4.78 13.98
CA PRO A 73 6.45 -6.13 13.54
C PRO A 73 7.70 -6.67 14.24
N THR A 74 7.83 -7.99 14.40
CA THR A 74 9.00 -8.61 15.06
C THR A 74 10.16 -8.84 14.10
N SER A 75 9.86 -9.18 12.84
CA SER A 75 10.86 -9.40 11.78
C SER A 75 11.55 -8.11 11.36
N THR A 76 12.86 -8.15 11.16
CA THR A 76 13.65 -6.99 10.71
C THR A 76 13.15 -6.43 9.38
N ILE A 77 12.83 -7.31 8.43
CA ILE A 77 12.33 -6.90 7.10
C ILE A 77 10.99 -6.16 7.24
N GLN A 78 10.06 -6.72 8.02
CA GLN A 78 8.76 -6.12 8.28
C GLN A 78 8.90 -4.78 9.02
N LYS A 79 9.88 -4.63 9.94
CA LYS A 79 10.15 -3.35 10.62
C LYS A 79 10.65 -2.28 9.65
N ASN A 80 11.49 -2.64 8.68
CA ASN A 80 11.99 -1.69 7.68
C ASN A 80 10.85 -1.24 6.77
N LEU A 81 10.09 -2.19 6.20
CA LEU A 81 8.92 -1.88 5.38
C LEU A 81 7.89 -1.05 6.16
N TYR A 82 7.59 -1.41 7.41
CA TYR A 82 6.69 -0.66 8.27
C TYR A 82 7.15 0.79 8.45
N ARG A 83 8.44 1.00 8.73
CA ARG A 83 9.01 2.34 8.92
C ARG A 83 8.95 3.15 7.64
N ALA A 84 9.30 2.56 6.49
CA ALA A 84 9.29 3.24 5.20
C ALA A 84 7.87 3.70 4.83
N LEU A 85 6.89 2.80 4.91
CA LEU A 85 5.49 3.10 4.65
C LEU A 85 4.91 4.12 5.63
N LYS A 86 5.15 3.95 6.94
CA LYS A 86 4.71 4.90 7.97
C LYS A 86 5.31 6.28 7.75
N SER A 87 6.59 6.36 7.43
CA SER A 87 7.27 7.63 7.15
C SER A 87 6.61 8.34 5.97
N PHE A 88 6.29 7.64 4.88
CA PHE A 88 5.57 8.23 3.75
C PHE A 88 4.18 8.76 4.14
N LEU A 89 3.41 7.96 4.86
CA LEU A 89 2.06 8.33 5.30
C LEU A 89 2.07 9.52 6.27
N GLU A 90 3.12 9.66 7.10
CA GLU A 90 3.30 10.79 8.02
C GLU A 90 4.00 12.01 7.38
N THR A 91 4.80 11.81 6.33
CA THR A 91 5.50 12.91 5.62
C THR A 91 4.61 13.58 4.59
N SER A 92 3.64 12.86 4.04
CA SER A 92 2.53 13.44 3.28
C SER A 92 1.78 14.53 4.08
N ASP A 93 1.93 14.53 5.41
CA ASP A 93 1.40 15.54 6.32
C ASP A 93 2.25 16.83 6.38
N LYS A 94 3.47 16.85 5.82
CA LYS A 94 4.45 17.95 5.98
C LYS A 94 4.86 18.70 4.71
N GLU A 95 4.80 18.08 3.52
CA GLU A 95 5.30 18.71 2.27
C GLU A 95 4.19 19.14 1.29
N LEU A 96 2.92 18.84 1.55
CA LEU A 96 1.79 19.13 0.64
C LEU A 96 1.08 20.47 0.91
N ASP A 97 1.78 21.47 1.44
CA ASP A 97 1.22 22.81 1.76
C ASP A 97 0.95 23.68 0.51
N VAL A 98 1.25 23.18 -0.70
CA VAL A 98 1.04 23.90 -1.97
C VAL A 98 -0.06 23.24 -2.83
N SER A 99 -0.53 22.05 -2.48
CA SER A 99 -1.61 21.35 -3.19
C SER A 99 -2.48 20.57 -2.21
N HIS A 100 -3.64 21.15 -1.93
CA HIS A 100 -4.71 20.73 -1.01
C HIS A 100 -5.11 19.24 -1.04
N ASN A 101 -4.32 18.32 -0.46
CA ASN A 101 -4.90 17.08 0.06
C ASN A 101 -4.04 16.41 1.14
N ARG A 102 -4.10 16.96 2.37
CA ARG A 102 -3.62 16.29 3.58
C ARG A 102 -4.39 14.96 3.73
N LEU A 103 -3.68 13.82 3.77
CA LEU A 103 -4.33 12.53 4.02
C LEU A 103 -4.77 12.47 5.48
N ASN A 104 -6.08 12.55 5.72
CA ASN A 104 -6.61 12.32 7.06
C ASN A 104 -6.47 10.83 7.44
N THR A 105 -6.52 10.52 8.75
CA THR A 105 -6.37 9.16 9.27
C THR A 105 -7.36 8.17 8.62
N SER A 106 -8.60 8.57 8.38
CA SER A 106 -9.59 7.70 7.72
C SER A 106 -9.22 7.35 6.28
N THR A 107 -8.69 8.30 5.52
CA THR A 107 -8.21 8.07 4.14
C THR A 107 -6.99 7.17 4.14
N ILE A 108 -6.06 7.35 5.11
CA ILE A 108 -4.91 6.45 5.27
C ILE A 108 -5.39 5.02 5.54
N LEU A 109 -6.32 4.84 6.47
CA LEU A 109 -6.91 3.54 6.78
C LEU A 109 -7.56 2.90 5.57
N ASP A 110 -8.32 3.67 4.79
CA ASP A 110 -8.99 3.18 3.58
C ASP A 110 -7.98 2.77 2.50
N CYS A 111 -6.93 3.55 2.29
CA CYS A 111 -5.86 3.21 1.35
C CYS A 111 -5.12 1.93 1.77
N LEU A 112 -4.79 1.80 3.05
CA LEU A 112 -4.13 0.61 3.58
C LEU A 112 -5.03 -0.64 3.51
N ARG A 113 -6.32 -0.49 3.82
CA ARG A 113 -7.32 -1.57 3.71
C ARG A 113 -7.49 -2.01 2.26
N PHE A 114 -7.61 -1.07 1.33
CA PHE A 114 -7.65 -1.38 -0.09
C PHE A 114 -6.42 -2.18 -0.52
N GLN A 115 -5.22 -1.74 -0.13
CA GLN A 115 -3.98 -2.45 -0.46
C GLN A 115 -3.93 -3.87 0.10
N LYS A 116 -4.43 -4.05 1.33
CA LYS A 116 -4.54 -5.36 1.97
C LYS A 116 -5.56 -6.26 1.26
N GLU A 117 -6.71 -5.71 0.88
CA GLU A 117 -7.73 -6.44 0.12
C GLU A 117 -7.19 -6.86 -1.26
N LEU A 118 -6.52 -5.94 -1.96
CA LEU A 118 -5.86 -6.22 -3.23
C LEU A 118 -4.84 -7.35 -3.08
N ALA A 119 -3.94 -7.25 -2.09
CA ALA A 119 -2.98 -8.31 -1.79
C ALA A 119 -3.67 -9.65 -1.54
N ALA A 120 -4.75 -9.68 -0.75
CA ALA A 120 -5.48 -10.91 -0.48
C ALA A 120 -6.10 -11.56 -1.73
N THR A 121 -6.41 -10.80 -2.78
CA THR A 121 -6.90 -11.36 -4.06
C THR A 121 -5.81 -12.03 -4.90
N ILE A 122 -4.55 -11.69 -4.67
CA ILE A 122 -3.41 -12.12 -5.50
C ILE A 122 -2.54 -13.16 -4.77
N VAL A 123 -2.39 -13.02 -3.45
CA VAL A 123 -1.50 -13.86 -2.66
C VAL A 123 -1.87 -15.34 -2.75
N LEU A 124 -0.87 -16.15 -3.07
CA LEU A 124 -1.00 -17.60 -3.10
C LEU A 124 -0.76 -18.19 -1.71
N PRO A 125 -1.37 -19.34 -1.38
CA PRO A 125 -1.22 -20.00 -0.06
C PRO A 125 0.18 -20.58 0.20
N ARG A 126 1.20 -20.20 -0.58
CA ARG A 126 2.57 -20.71 -0.47
C ARG A 126 3.35 -19.81 0.50
N PRO A 127 4.09 -20.38 1.48
CA PRO A 127 4.80 -19.60 2.51
C PRO A 127 5.82 -18.58 2.00
N LYS A 128 6.31 -18.72 0.77
CA LYS A 128 7.27 -17.80 0.14
C LYS A 128 6.74 -17.24 -1.18
N SER A 129 5.42 -17.05 -1.27
CA SER A 129 4.79 -16.42 -2.43
C SER A 129 5.34 -15.01 -2.63
N ARG A 130 5.51 -14.64 -3.90
CA ARG A 130 5.83 -13.28 -4.36
C ARG A 130 4.85 -12.81 -5.43
N ALA A 131 3.74 -13.53 -5.59
CA ALA A 131 2.76 -13.24 -6.62
C ALA A 131 2.21 -11.82 -6.50
N PHE A 132 2.01 -11.32 -5.27
CA PHE A 132 1.59 -9.94 -5.06
C PHE A 132 2.70 -8.95 -5.41
N LEU A 133 3.95 -9.21 -4.99
CA LEU A 133 5.10 -8.38 -5.34
C LEU A 133 5.35 -8.30 -6.86
N ASP A 134 5.27 -9.44 -7.55
CA ASP A 134 5.41 -9.53 -9.01
C ASP A 134 4.28 -8.77 -9.71
N HIS A 135 3.04 -8.90 -9.21
CA HIS A 135 1.90 -8.16 -9.74
C HIS A 135 2.03 -6.65 -9.51
N LEU A 136 2.52 -6.22 -8.33
CA LEU A 136 2.78 -4.80 -8.06
C LEU A 136 3.82 -4.22 -9.01
N GLU A 137 4.87 -4.97 -9.32
CA GLU A 137 5.90 -4.56 -10.28
C GLU A 137 5.31 -4.37 -11.68
N GLU A 138 4.45 -5.29 -12.12
CA GLU A 138 3.74 -5.18 -13.39
C GLU A 138 2.83 -3.94 -13.41
N MET A 139 1.98 -3.76 -12.38
CA MET A 139 1.09 -2.61 -12.26
C MET A 139 1.86 -1.28 -12.23
N TYR A 140 2.94 -1.23 -11.45
CA TYR A 140 3.77 -0.05 -11.31
C TYR A 140 4.48 0.30 -12.62
N SER A 141 5.03 -0.70 -13.32
CA SER A 141 5.70 -0.50 -14.60
C SER A 141 4.75 0.07 -15.66
N HIS A 142 3.54 -0.48 -15.78
CA HIS A 142 2.50 0.04 -16.68
C HIS A 142 2.10 1.48 -16.32
N SER A 143 2.01 1.78 -15.03
CA SER A 143 1.64 3.10 -14.51
C SER A 143 2.75 4.15 -14.68
N ALA A 144 4.01 3.75 -14.51
CA ALA A 144 5.18 4.62 -14.70
C ALA A 144 5.40 4.93 -16.18
N SER A 145 5.11 3.97 -17.08
CA SER A 145 5.16 4.23 -18.53
C SER A 145 4.14 5.27 -18.98
N THR A 146 2.90 5.23 -18.46
CA THR A 146 1.85 6.20 -18.87
C THR A 146 2.12 7.62 -18.40
N LEU A 147 2.81 7.81 -17.27
CA LEU A 147 3.26 9.14 -16.81
C LEU A 147 4.38 9.72 -17.68
N LYS A 148 5.23 8.87 -18.27
CA LYS A 148 6.36 9.28 -19.12
C LYS A 148 5.91 9.68 -20.54
N GLU A 149 4.75 9.20 -20.99
CA GLU A 149 4.21 9.43 -22.33
C GLU A 149 3.38 10.71 -22.48
N GLN A 150 3.22 11.56 -21.45
CA GLN A 150 2.59 12.86 -21.67
C GLN A 150 3.43 13.68 -22.66
N PRO A 151 2.93 13.97 -23.88
CA PRO A 151 3.70 14.73 -24.85
C PRO A 151 3.87 16.13 -24.28
N LYS A 152 5.12 16.56 -24.13
CA LYS A 152 5.46 17.98 -23.97
C LYS A 152 4.92 18.67 -25.21
N ILE A 153 3.75 19.30 -25.11
CA ILE A 153 3.25 20.22 -26.13
C ILE A 153 4.23 21.38 -26.13
N ILE A 154 5.20 21.33 -27.05
CA ILE A 154 6.03 22.48 -27.40
C ILE A 154 5.09 23.41 -28.16
N LEU A 155 4.53 24.40 -27.46
CA LEU A 155 3.86 25.52 -28.10
C LEU A 155 4.93 26.35 -28.85
N PRO A 156 4.70 26.69 -30.14
CA PRO A 156 5.60 27.52 -30.94
C PRO A 156 5.65 28.98 -30.48
#